data_AF-E6U3Y6-F1
#
_entry.id   AF-E6U3Y6-F1
#
_cell.length_a   1.000
_cell.length_b   1.000
_cell.length_c   1.000
_cell.angle_alpha   90.00
_cell.angle_beta   90.00
_cell.angle_gamma   90.00
#
_symmetry.space_group_name_H-M   'P 1'
#
loop_
_entity.id
_entity.type
_entity.pdbx_description
1 polymer ?
#
loop_
_entity_poly.entity_id
_entity_poly.type
_entity_poly.pdbx_seq_one_letter_code
_entity_poly.pdbx_strand_id
1 'polypeptide(L)'
;MKPNKIASGAVSPDAHKVVAIRVLFVMAAAIALSGAVFTAYSIVAQVTFRVFNAPLPGALLGLVVVYFGVRSFLSVRKLREEVYKKSAKFSWNNFKKQRSAK
;
A
#
# COMPACT_ATOMS: atom_id res chain seq x y z
N MET A 1 -2.99 -50.77 -8.06
CA MET A 1 -2.19 -49.57 -7.79
C MET A 1 -2.70 -48.46 -8.70
N LYS A 2 -3.65 -47.63 -8.24
CA LYS A 2 -4.26 -46.57 -9.06
C LYS A 2 -3.39 -45.29 -8.93
N PRO A 3 -2.91 -44.69 -10.01
CA PRO A 3 -2.13 -43.46 -9.93
C PRO A 3 -3.02 -42.32 -9.42
N ASN A 4 -2.61 -41.72 -8.31
CA ASN A 4 -3.26 -40.59 -7.67
C ASN A 4 -3.13 -39.37 -8.61
N LYS A 5 -4.25 -38.89 -9.14
CA LYS A 5 -4.33 -37.66 -9.94
C LYS A 5 -3.85 -36.51 -9.06
N ILE A 6 -2.61 -36.08 -9.29
CA ILE A 6 -2.08 -34.81 -8.78
C ILE A 6 -2.90 -33.73 -9.45
N ALA A 7 -3.96 -33.29 -8.77
CA ALA A 7 -4.78 -32.18 -9.20
C ALA A 7 -3.87 -30.94 -9.23
N SER A 8 -3.38 -30.63 -10.42
CA SER A 8 -2.90 -29.31 -10.81
C SER A 8 -4.09 -28.35 -10.76
N GLY A 9 -4.52 -28.02 -9.54
CA GLY A 9 -5.45 -26.94 -9.29
C GLY A 9 -4.66 -25.65 -9.44
N ALA A 10 -4.85 -24.95 -10.55
CA ALA A 10 -4.50 -23.55 -10.63
C ALA A 10 -5.31 -22.82 -9.55
N VAL A 11 -4.70 -22.62 -8.37
CA VAL A 11 -5.29 -21.84 -7.28
C VAL A 11 -5.39 -20.41 -7.77
N SER A 12 -6.59 -20.01 -8.20
CA SER A 12 -6.90 -18.63 -8.49
C SER A 12 -6.79 -17.84 -7.19
N PRO A 13 -6.13 -16.67 -7.20
CA PRO A 13 -6.08 -15.81 -6.02
C PRO A 13 -7.51 -15.40 -5.63
N ASP A 14 -7.84 -15.52 -4.34
CA ASP A 14 -9.16 -15.17 -3.82
C ASP A 14 -9.56 -13.76 -4.28
N ALA A 15 -10.76 -13.59 -4.84
CA ALA A 15 -11.19 -12.32 -5.45
C ALA A 15 -11.03 -11.13 -4.50
N HIS A 16 -11.29 -11.33 -3.20
CA HIS A 16 -11.11 -10.31 -2.16
C HIS A 16 -9.65 -9.84 -2.02
N LYS A 17 -8.67 -10.73 -2.16
CA LYS A 17 -7.23 -10.37 -2.09
C LYS A 17 -6.83 -9.50 -3.28
N VAL A 18 -7.34 -9.85 -4.46
CA VAL A 18 -7.06 -9.10 -5.70
C VAL A 18 -7.65 -7.69 -5.61
N VAL A 19 -8.89 -7.56 -5.13
CA VAL A 19 -9.56 -6.26 -4.95
C VAL A 19 -8.82 -5.40 -3.93
N ALA A 20 -8.47 -5.96 -2.76
CA ALA A 20 -7.76 -5.20 -1.72
C ALA A 20 -6.42 -4.66 -2.23
N ILE A 21 -5.61 -5.49 -2.89
CA ILE A 21 -4.31 -5.05 -3.43
C ILE A 21 -4.48 -3.98 -4.51
N ARG A 22 -5.49 -4.10 -5.39
CA ARG A 22 -5.79 -3.08 -6.39
C ARG A 22 -6.16 -1.74 -5.73
N VAL A 23 -7.03 -1.75 -4.72
CA VAL A 23 -7.42 -0.53 -3.99
C VAL A 23 -6.21 0.12 -3.32
N LEU A 24 -5.37 -0.66 -2.64
CA LEU A 24 -4.11 -0.18 -2.05
C LEU A 24 -3.19 0.47 -3.08
N PHE A 25 -3.10 -0.10 -4.28
CA PHE A 25 -2.28 0.43 -5.37
C PHE A 25 -2.82 1.76 -5.90
N VAL A 26 -4.13 1.84 -6.13
CA VAL A 26 -4.82 3.05 -6.59
C VAL A 26 -4.68 4.17 -5.55
N MET A 27 -4.86 3.86 -4.28
CA MET A 27 -4.69 4.82 -3.17
C MET A 27 -3.25 5.34 -3.11
N ALA A 28 -2.26 4.46 -3.20
CA ALA A 28 -0.85 4.87 -3.20
C ALA A 28 -0.51 5.78 -4.39
N ALA A 29 -1.02 5.46 -5.58
CA ALA A 29 -0.84 6.29 -6.78
C ALA A 29 -1.55 7.65 -6.62
N ALA A 30 -2.76 7.68 -6.08
CA ALA A 30 -3.50 8.91 -5.82
C ALA A 30 -2.76 9.84 -4.85
N ILE A 31 -2.16 9.30 -3.79
CA ILE A 31 -1.34 10.07 -2.84
C ILE A 31 -0.08 10.64 -3.54
N ALA A 32 0.59 9.84 -4.38
CA ALA A 32 1.77 10.32 -5.10
C ALA A 32 1.42 11.45 -6.08
N LEU A 33 0.32 11.30 -6.83
CA LEU A 33 -0.14 12.31 -7.79
C LEU A 33 -0.61 13.59 -7.09
N SER A 34 -1.38 13.48 -6.00
CA SER A 34 -1.82 14.65 -5.24
C SER A 34 -0.65 15.42 -4.64
N GLY A 35 0.36 14.72 -4.10
CA GLY A 35 1.60 15.32 -3.65
C GLY A 35 2.35 16.05 -4.77
N ALA A 36 2.42 15.45 -5.96
CA ALA A 36 3.13 16.04 -7.10
C ALA A 36 2.44 17.31 -7.59
N VAL A 37 1.11 17.29 -7.72
CA VAL A 37 0.30 18.46 -8.07
C VAL A 37 0.45 19.56 -7.02
N PHE A 38 0.38 19.21 -5.74
CA PHE A 38 0.55 20.16 -4.64
C PHE A 38 1.94 20.80 -4.62
N THR A 39 2.98 20.01 -4.93
CA THR A 39 4.36 20.49 -5.05
C THR A 39 4.46 21.51 -6.19
N ALA A 40 3.99 21.14 -7.38
CA ALA A 40 4.03 22.01 -8.56
C ALA A 40 3.26 23.31 -8.33
N TYR A 41 2.06 23.22 -7.76
CA TYR A 41 1.25 24.38 -7.39
C TYR A 41 1.99 25.30 -6.40
N SER A 42 2.59 24.72 -5.36
CA SER A 42 3.31 25.48 -4.35
C SER A 42 4.54 26.22 -4.90
N ILE A 43 5.20 25.67 -5.92
CA ILE A 43 6.32 26.32 -6.61
C ILE A 43 5.84 27.53 -7.41
N VAL A 44 4.77 27.37 -8.19
CA VAL A 44 4.23 28.45 -9.04
C VAL A 44 3.63 29.58 -8.20
N ALA A 45 2.86 29.24 -7.17
CA ALA A 45 2.19 30.22 -6.32
C ALA A 45 3.04 30.72 -5.13
N GLN A 46 4.30 30.27 -5.00
CA GLN A 46 5.21 30.63 -3.90
C GLN A 46 4.57 30.48 -2.51
N VAL A 47 3.77 29.42 -2.34
CA VAL A 47 2.97 29.22 -1.13
C VAL A 47 3.90 28.89 0.03
N THR A 48 3.75 29.63 1.12
CA THR A 48 4.48 29.41 2.37
C THR A 48 3.51 29.06 3.49
N PHE A 49 3.81 27.99 4.22
CA PHE A 49 3.04 27.53 5.37
C PHE A 49 3.84 27.77 6.64
N ARG A 50 3.23 28.34 7.67
CA ARG A 50 3.85 28.43 9.00
C ARG A 50 3.63 27.12 9.74
N VAL A 51 4.72 26.40 10.00
CA VAL A 51 4.70 25.16 10.79
C VAL A 51 5.61 25.38 12.00
N PHE A 52 5.08 25.23 13.22
CA PHE A 52 5.81 25.49 14.48
C PHE A 52 6.57 26.83 14.48
N ASN A 53 5.91 27.89 13.99
CA ASN A 53 6.46 29.26 13.90
C ASN A 53 7.57 29.48 12.85
N ALA A 54 7.99 28.45 12.11
CA ALA A 54 8.91 28.58 10.98
C ALA A 54 8.14 28.64 9.64
N PRO A 55 8.47 29.57 8.74
CA PRO A 55 7.92 29.57 7.39
C PRO A 55 8.58 28.44 6.58
N LEU A 56 7.78 27.48 6.13
CA LEU A 56 8.21 26.40 5.25
C LEU A 56 7.58 26.57 3.86
N PRO A 57 8.37 26.50 2.79
CA PRO A 57 7.86 26.38 1.42
C PRO A 57 6.89 25.19 1.30
N GLY A 58 5.71 25.43 0.74
CA GLY A 58 4.72 24.38 0.47
C GLY A 58 5.26 23.28 -0.45
N ALA A 59 6.26 23.61 -1.28
CA ALA A 59 6.96 22.64 -2.12
C ALA A 59 7.66 21.53 -1.30
N LEU A 60 8.21 21.85 -0.12
CA LEU A 60 8.82 20.83 0.76
C LEU A 60 7.77 19.88 1.32
N LEU A 61 6.61 20.40 1.73
CA LEU A 61 5.51 19.56 2.22
C LEU A 61 4.98 18.65 1.10
N GLY A 62 4.81 19.19 -0.11
CA GLY A 62 4.44 18.40 -1.28
C GLY A 62 5.46 17.30 -1.60
N LEU A 63 6.75 17.62 -1.55
CA LEU A 63 7.82 16.64 -1.77
C LEU A 63 7.77 15.49 -0.75
N VAL A 64 7.48 15.78 0.52
CA VAL A 64 7.28 14.75 1.56
C VAL A 64 6.10 13.84 1.20
N VAL A 65 4.97 14.42 0.76
CA VAL A 65 3.79 13.63 0.34
C VAL A 65 4.11 12.75 -0.87
N VAL A 66 4.83 13.28 -1.88
CA VAL A 66 5.31 12.49 -3.03
C VAL A 66 6.18 11.33 -2.57
N TYR A 67 7.14 11.58 -1.68
CA TYR A 67 8.01 10.54 -1.12
C TYR A 67 7.18 9.44 -0.44
N PHE A 68 6.20 9.81 0.39
CA PHE A 68 5.29 8.85 1.02
C PHE A 68 4.47 8.05 0.01
N GLY A 69 3.98 8.69 -1.05
CA GLY A 69 3.25 8.04 -2.13
C GLY A 69 4.11 7.01 -2.86
N VAL A 70 5.31 7.39 -3.29
CA VAL A 70 6.27 6.49 -3.98
C VAL A 70 6.70 5.34 -3.06
N ARG A 71 7.04 5.63 -1.80
CA ARG A 71 7.39 4.61 -0.81
C ARG A 71 6.25 3.60 -0.60
N SER A 72 5.03 4.10 -0.46
CA SER A 72 3.83 3.27 -0.30
C SER A 72 3.61 2.40 -1.53
N PHE A 73 3.77 2.95 -2.73
CA PHE A 73 3.66 2.20 -3.98
C PHE A 73 4.65 1.04 -4.06
N LEU A 74 5.93 1.27 -3.72
CA LEU A 74 6.94 0.22 -3.68
C LEU A 74 6.62 -0.85 -2.62
N SER A 75 6.12 -0.44 -1.45
CA SER A 75 5.69 -1.37 -0.40
C SER A 75 4.52 -2.26 -0.85
N VAL A 76 3.52 -1.69 -1.52
CA VAL A 76 2.37 -2.46 -2.04
C VAL A 76 2.81 -3.41 -3.17
N ARG A 77 3.81 -3.04 -3.99
CA ARG A 77 4.41 -3.97 -4.98
C ARG A 77 5.02 -5.20 -4.31
N LYS A 78 5.83 -5.00 -3.26
CA LYS A 78 6.41 -6.11 -2.48
C LYS A 78 5.31 -6.95 -1.82
N LEU A 79 4.30 -6.31 -1.24
CA LEU A 79 3.15 -7.00 -0.63
C LEU A 79 2.40 -7.85 -1.66
N ARG A 80 2.20 -7.35 -2.88
CA ARG A 80 1.61 -8.12 -3.99
C ARG A 80 2.43 -9.37 -4.27
N GLU A 81 3.76 -9.25 -4.40
CA GLU A 81 4.61 -10.41 -4.66
C GLU A 81 4.51 -11.47 -3.55
N GLU A 82 4.40 -11.07 -2.30
CA GLU A 82 4.25 -12.00 -1.17
C GLU A 82 2.85 -12.62 -1.07
N VAL A 83 1.78 -11.83 -1.24
CA VAL A 83 0.40 -12.31 -1.13
C VAL A 83 0.03 -13.26 -2.27
N TYR A 84 0.64 -13.10 -3.45
CA TYR A 84 0.40 -13.99 -4.59
C TYR A 84 1.26 -15.28 -4.55
N LYS A 85 2.16 -15.45 -3.56
CA LYS A 85 2.86 -16.73 -3.38
C LYS A 85 1.84 -17.83 -3.06
N LYS A 86 1.94 -18.98 -3.75
CA LYS A 86 1.02 -20.12 -3.58
C LYS A 86 0.96 -20.68 -2.14
N SER A 87 1.98 -20.44 -1.32
CA SER A 87 2.04 -20.83 0.09
C SER A 87 1.47 -19.80 1.07
N ALA A 88 1.17 -18.58 0.61
CA ALA A 88 0.70 -17.49 1.46
C ALA A 88 -0.79 -17.67 1.80
N LYS A 89 -1.06 -18.40 2.89
CA LYS A 89 -2.39 -18.46 3.50
C LYS A 89 -2.49 -17.39 4.59
N PHE A 90 -3.48 -16.50 4.45
CA PHE A 90 -3.81 -15.53 5.48
C PHE A 90 -4.35 -16.28 6.71
N SER A 91 -3.60 -16.29 7.81
CA SER A 91 -4.00 -16.97 9.04
C SER A 91 -4.74 -16.01 9.95
N TRP A 92 -6.06 -16.14 10.01
CA TRP A 92 -6.91 -15.44 10.97
C TRP A 92 -6.63 -15.83 12.43
N ASN A 93 -5.95 -16.96 12.66
CA ASN A 93 -5.58 -17.38 14.00
C ASN A 93 -4.56 -16.43 14.65
N ASN A 94 -3.75 -15.71 13.87
CA ASN A 94 -2.82 -14.70 14.40
C ASN A 94 -3.54 -13.43 14.92
N PHE A 95 -4.76 -13.19 14.47
CA PHE A 95 -5.56 -12.01 14.87
C PHE A 95 -6.62 -12.34 15.93
N LYS A 96 -6.78 -13.62 16.30
CA LYS A 96 -7.64 -13.98 17.41
C LYS A 96 -6.92 -13.60 18.70
N LYS A 97 -7.44 -12.57 19.37
CA LYS A 97 -7.07 -12.24 20.75
C LYS A 97 -7.25 -13.51 21.57
N GLN A 98 -6.16 -14.15 21.97
CA GLN A 98 -6.23 -15.22 22.96
C GLN A 98 -6.87 -14.58 24.20
N ARG A 99 -8.11 -14.98 24.51
CA ARG A 99 -8.65 -14.75 25.85
C ARG A 99 -7.72 -15.54 26.76
N SER A 100 -6.73 -14.86 27.34
CA SER A 100 -6.02 -15.38 28.48
C SER A 100 -7.08 -15.60 29.54
N ALA A 101 -7.53 -16.85 29.67
CA ALA A 101 -8.36 -17.27 30.77
C ALA A 101 -7.54 -17.03 32.03
N LYS A 102 -8.06 -16.15 32.89
CA LYS A 102 -7.56 -15.93 34.24
C LYS A 102 -8.52 -16.62 35.18
#